data_AF-A0A0F9IT61-F1
#
_entry.id   AF-A0A0F9IT61-F1
#
_cell.length_a   1.000
_cell.length_b   1.000
_cell.length_c   1.000
_cell.angle_alpha   90.00
_cell.angle_beta   90.00
_cell.angle_gamma   90.00
#
_symmetry.space_group_name_H-M   'P 1'
#
loop_
_entity.id
_entity.type
_entity.pdbx_description
1 polymer ?
#
loop_
_entity_poly.entity_id
_entity_poly.type
_entity_poly.pdbx_seq_one_letter_code
_entity_poly.pdbx_strand_id
1 'polypeptide(L)'
;MNFEKKIHTETGLDCNIFNPDGYRITEFKKWVNRLCPVIKDNDKGQSYICAIAHMNLAAQAKQQKKTVIEECDAGLVKLVVIPEHLKPDLN
;
A
#
# COMPACT_ATOMS: atom_id res chain seq x y z
N MET A 1 6.84 -12.31 -8.09
CA MET A 1 7.53 -11.07 -8.51
C MET A 1 7.00 -10.46 -9.82
N ASN A 2 6.16 -11.14 -10.61
CA ASN A 2 5.63 -10.59 -11.87
C ASN A 2 4.52 -9.55 -11.67
N PHE A 3 3.72 -9.67 -10.60
CA PHE A 3 2.57 -8.79 -10.39
C PHE A 3 2.96 -7.32 -10.14
N GLU A 4 3.81 -7.03 -9.15
CA GLU A 4 4.20 -5.63 -8.86
C GLU A 4 4.95 -4.98 -10.03
N LYS A 5 5.80 -5.75 -10.72
CA LYS A 5 6.45 -5.29 -11.96
C LYS A 5 5.42 -4.94 -13.03
N LYS A 6 4.42 -5.80 -13.24
CA LYS A 6 3.33 -5.57 -14.19
C LYS A 6 2.55 -4.30 -13.82
N ILE A 7 2.11 -4.17 -12.57
CA ILE A 7 1.39 -2.98 -12.08
C ILE A 7 2.24 -1.72 -12.32
N HIS A 8 3.52 -1.74 -11.95
CA HIS A 8 4.40 -0.60 -12.18
C HIS A 8 4.52 -0.25 -13.67
N THR A 9 4.74 -1.24 -14.54
CA THR A 9 4.88 -1.00 -15.99
C THR A 9 3.59 -0.48 -16.61
N GLU A 10 2.43 -0.99 -16.21
CA GLU A 10 1.14 -0.65 -16.82
C GLU A 10 0.54 0.64 -16.26
N THR A 11 0.80 0.98 -14.99
CA THR A 11 0.13 2.08 -14.29
C THR A 11 1.07 3.17 -13.79
N GLY A 12 2.38 2.90 -13.73
CA GLY A 12 3.34 3.81 -13.11
C GLY A 12 3.24 3.89 -11.58
N LEU A 13 2.50 2.99 -10.92
CA LEU A 13 2.34 2.97 -9.46
C LEU A 13 3.45 2.16 -8.75
N ASP A 14 3.75 2.53 -7.49
CA ASP A 14 4.56 1.72 -6.58
C ASP A 14 3.62 0.77 -5.83
N CYS A 15 3.84 -0.53 -5.99
CA CYS A 15 2.95 -1.57 -5.48
C CYS A 15 3.72 -2.50 -4.55
N ASN A 16 3.13 -2.85 -3.41
CA ASN A 16 3.66 -3.82 -2.47
C ASN A 16 2.59 -4.87 -2.14
N ILE A 17 2.99 -6.14 -2.05
CA ILE A 17 2.10 -7.24 -1.65
C ILE A 17 2.38 -7.62 -0.19
N PHE A 18 1.33 -7.71 0.60
CA PHE A 18 1.37 -8.11 2.01
C PHE A 18 0.57 -9.39 2.23
N ASN A 19 1.03 -10.23 3.15
CA ASN A 19 0.25 -11.37 3.63
C ASN A 19 -0.84 -10.91 4.62
N PRO A 20 -1.75 -11.81 5.05
CA PRO A 20 -2.81 -11.46 6.01
C PRO A 20 -2.33 -10.95 7.37
N ASP A 21 -1.09 -11.25 7.75
CA ASP A 21 -0.45 -10.79 8.99
C ASP A 21 0.22 -9.41 8.83
N GLY A 22 0.18 -8.82 7.63
CA GLY A 22 0.76 -7.52 7.34
C GLY A 22 2.25 -7.54 7.00
N TYR A 23 2.85 -8.72 6.80
CA TYR A 23 4.23 -8.84 6.33
C TYR A 23 4.28 -8.70 4.81
N ARG A 24 5.21 -7.87 4.34
CA ARG A 24 5.50 -7.77 2.91
C ARG A 24 6.15 -9.06 2.42
N ILE A 25 5.62 -9.65 1.35
CA ILE A 25 6.08 -10.96 0.83
C ILE A 25 6.96 -10.87 -0.42
N THR A 26 7.25 -9.65 -0.88
CA THR A 26 8.00 -9.38 -2.10
C THR A 26 9.03 -8.28 -1.87
N GLU A 27 10.15 -8.35 -2.58
CA GLU A 27 11.24 -7.37 -2.44
C GLU A 27 11.25 -6.30 -3.54
N PHE A 28 10.40 -6.43 -4.57
CA PHE A 28 10.44 -5.51 -5.72
C PHE A 28 10.12 -4.07 -5.31
N LYS A 29 11.09 -3.17 -5.45
CA LYS A 29 10.97 -1.79 -5.00
C LYS A 29 11.30 -0.86 -6.16
N LYS A 30 10.33 -0.03 -6.57
CA LYS A 30 10.52 0.93 -7.65
C LYS A 30 9.79 2.23 -7.31
N TRP A 31 10.57 3.20 -6.81
CA TRP A 31 10.03 4.51 -6.44
C TRP A 31 9.47 5.24 -7.65
N VAL A 32 8.27 5.79 -7.48
CA VAL A 32 7.55 6.54 -8.51
C VAL A 32 7.54 8.05 -8.24
N ASN A 33 8.12 8.47 -7.11
CA ASN A 33 8.27 9.86 -6.74
C ASN A 33 9.55 10.08 -5.92
N ARG A 34 9.97 11.34 -5.79
CA ARG A 34 11.19 11.74 -5.08
C ARG A 34 11.04 11.84 -3.57
N LEU A 35 9.81 11.90 -3.05
CA LEU A 35 9.51 12.19 -1.64
C LEU A 35 9.49 10.92 -0.78
N CYS A 36 8.75 9.90 -1.21
CA CYS A 36 8.65 8.60 -0.55
C CYS A 36 9.99 7.97 -0.15
N PRO A 37 11.03 7.93 -1.01
CA PRO A 37 12.33 7.41 -0.59
C PRO A 37 12.93 8.19 0.58
N VAL A 38 12.83 9.52 0.58
CA VAL A 38 13.35 10.38 1.65
C VAL A 38 12.59 10.17 2.95
N ILE A 39 11.25 10.07 2.88
CA ILE A 39 10.41 9.81 4.06
C ILE A 39 10.74 8.44 4.67
N LYS A 40 10.85 7.41 3.84
CA LYS A 40 11.03 6.03 4.32
C LYS A 40 12.46 5.71 4.75
N ASP A 41 13.45 6.49 4.32
CA ASP A 41 14.85 6.39 4.78
C ASP A 41 15.09 7.14 6.11
N ASN A 42 14.14 7.97 6.53
CA ASN A 42 14.15 8.64 7.82
C ASN A 42 13.30 7.89 8.84
N ASP A 43 13.86 7.52 9.99
CA ASP A 43 13.14 6.74 11.01
C ASP A 43 11.83 7.39 11.47
N LYS A 44 11.82 8.72 11.65
CA LYS A 44 10.61 9.46 12.03
C LYS A 44 9.61 9.53 10.88
N GLY A 45 10.07 9.79 9.66
CA GLY A 45 9.21 9.77 8.47
C GLY A 45 8.58 8.40 8.25
N GLN A 46 9.35 7.33 8.37
CA GLN A 46 8.89 5.96 8.25
C GLN A 46 7.86 5.61 9.33
N SER A 47 8.15 5.92 10.60
CA SER A 47 7.31 5.53 11.74
C SER A 47 6.06 6.39 11.92
N TYR A 48 6.13 7.71 11.67
CA TYR A 48 4.99 8.62 11.89
C TYR A 48 4.14 8.87 10.65
N ILE A 49 4.69 8.76 9.43
CA ILE A 49 3.94 9.02 8.20
C ILE A 49 3.62 7.70 7.50
N CYS A 50 4.64 6.95 7.08
CA CYS A 50 4.41 5.85 6.15
C CYS A 50 3.78 4.61 6.80
N ALA A 51 4.25 4.24 7.99
CA ALA A 51 3.76 3.10 8.76
C ALA A 51 2.33 3.34 9.26
N ILE A 52 2.05 4.51 9.85
CA ILE A 52 0.70 4.85 10.32
C ILE A 52 -0.30 4.86 9.16
N ALA A 53 0.02 5.50 8.04
CA ALA A 53 -0.84 5.47 6.86
C ALA A 53 -1.07 4.04 6.32
N HIS A 54 -0.08 3.14 6.42
CA HIS A 54 -0.30 1.74 6.04
C HIS A 54 -1.23 1.02 7.00
N MET A 55 -0.95 1.09 8.30
CA MET A 55 -1.69 0.35 9.33
C MET A 55 -3.15 0.79 9.40
N ASN A 56 -3.42 2.10 9.31
CA ASN A 56 -4.77 2.64 9.35
C ASN A 56 -5.60 2.16 8.16
N LEU A 57 -5.10 2.35 6.93
CA LEU A 57 -5.83 1.94 5.72
C LEU A 57 -5.95 0.42 5.62
N ALA A 58 -4.94 -0.34 6.04
CA ALA A 58 -5.00 -1.81 6.07
C ALA A 58 -6.05 -2.31 7.07
N ALA A 59 -6.12 -1.73 8.27
CA ALA A 59 -7.15 -2.04 9.26
C ALA A 59 -8.55 -1.72 8.73
N GLN A 60 -8.74 -0.55 8.11
CA GLN A 60 -10.00 -0.16 7.48
C GLN A 60 -10.40 -1.13 6.36
N ALA A 61 -9.48 -1.46 5.46
CA ALA A 61 -9.74 -2.38 4.36
C ALA A 61 -10.10 -3.79 4.86
N LYS A 62 -9.43 -4.27 5.92
CA LYS A 62 -9.73 -5.55 6.57
C LYS A 62 -11.12 -5.55 7.23
N GLN A 63 -11.47 -4.48 7.94
CA GLN A 63 -12.77 -4.35 8.62
C GLN A 63 -13.93 -4.24 7.62
N GLN A 64 -13.76 -3.39 6.60
CA GLN A 64 -14.80 -3.08 5.62
C GLN A 64 -14.86 -4.10 4.48
N LYS A 65 -13.84 -4.97 4.37
CA LYS A 65 -13.65 -5.95 3.29
C LYS A 65 -13.82 -5.35 1.89
N LYS A 66 -13.33 -4.11 1.71
CA LYS A 66 -13.35 -3.40 0.44
C LYS A 66 -12.05 -2.67 0.23
N THR A 67 -11.81 -2.26 -1.01
CA THR A 67 -10.70 -1.38 -1.36
C THR A 67 -10.86 -0.05 -0.63
N VAL A 68 -9.78 0.43 -0.01
CA VAL A 68 -9.70 1.74 0.63
C VAL A 68 -8.73 2.61 -0.13
N ILE A 69 -9.12 3.85 -0.41
CA ILE A 69 -8.34 4.85 -1.13
C ILE A 69 -8.37 6.11 -0.28
N GLU A 70 -7.21 6.53 0.23
CA GLU A 70 -7.09 7.69 1.11
C GLU A 70 -5.77 8.42 0.83
N GLU A 71 -5.63 9.62 1.38
CA GLU A 71 -4.39 10.40 1.36
C GLU A 71 -3.55 10.10 2.62
N CYS A 72 -2.21 10.11 2.49
CA CYS A 72 -1.31 10.07 3.64
C CYS A 72 -0.88 11.48 4.06
N ASP A 73 -0.29 11.63 5.25
CA ASP A 73 0.15 12.94 5.78
C ASP A 73 1.22 13.67 4.94
N ALA A 74 1.79 12.98 3.94
CA ALA A 74 2.70 13.58 2.95
C ALA A 74 2.01 14.06 1.67
N GLY A 75 0.67 14.03 1.61
CA GLY A 75 -0.10 14.48 0.46
C GLY A 75 -0.15 13.50 -0.71
N LEU A 76 0.11 12.21 -0.48
CA LEU A 76 0.13 11.18 -1.53
C LEU A 76 -1.06 10.23 -1.38
N VAL A 77 -1.68 9.89 -2.51
CA VAL A 77 -2.73 8.87 -2.57
C VAL A 77 -2.16 7.49 -2.24
N LYS A 78 -2.85 6.78 -1.37
CA LYS A 78 -2.56 5.40 -0.99
C LYS A 78 -3.79 4.53 -1.18
N LEU A 79 -3.59 3.40 -1.84
CA LEU A 79 -4.63 2.42 -2.11
C LEU A 79 -4.29 1.12 -1.38
N VAL A 80 -5.27 0.56 -0.66
CA VAL A 80 -5.21 -0.81 -0.14
C VAL A 80 -6.30 -1.60 -0.83
N VAL A 81 -5.88 -2.50 -1.72
CA VAL A 81 -6.78 -3.32 -2.53
C VAL A 81 -6.97 -4.68 -1.85
N ILE A 82 -8.22 -5.01 -1.55
CA ILE A 82 -8.60 -6.37 -1.12
C ILE A 82 -8.92 -7.18 -2.39
N PRO A 83 -8.30 -8.35 -2.61
CA PRO A 83 -8.65 -9.25 -3.70
C PRO A 83 -10.14 -9.57 -3.74
N GLU A 84 -10.71 -9.68 -4.93
CA GLU A 84 -12.17 -9.88 -5.11
C GLU A 84 -12.69 -11.11 -4.35
N HIS A 85 -11.96 -12.23 -4.40
CA HIS A 85 -12.32 -13.47 -3.70
C HIS A 85 -12.28 -13.37 -2.16
N LEU A 86 -11.81 -12.26 -1.60
CA LEU A 86 -11.83 -11.96 -0.16
C LEU A 86 -12.88 -10.91 0.21
N LYS A 87 -13.53 -10.29 -0.78
CA LYS A 87 -14.67 -9.41 -0.54
C LYS A 87 -15.92 -10.27 -0.29
N PRO A 88 -16.81 -9.86 0.62
CA PRO A 88 -18.11 -10.52 0.78
C PRO A 88 -18.91 -10.37 -0.50
N ASP A 89 -19.81 -11.32 -0.79
CA ASP A 89 -20.74 -11.22 -1.91
C ASP A 89 -21.50 -9.90 -1.80
N LEU A 90 -21.24 -9.00 -2.76
CA LEU A 90 -22.00 -7.77 -2.93
C LEU A 90 -23.30 -8.17 -3.63
N ASN A 91 -24.34 -8.42 -2.84
CA ASN A 91 -25.73 -8.53 -3.33
C ASN A 91 -26.22 -7.19 -3.89
#